data_AF-A0A1Z4KW86-F1
#
_entry.id   AF-A0A1Z4KW86-F1
#
_cell.length_a   1.000
_cell.length_b   1.000
_cell.length_c   1.000
_cell.angle_alpha   90.00
_cell.angle_beta   90.00
_cell.angle_gamma   90.00
#
_symmetry.space_group_name_H-M   'P 1'
#
loop_
_entity.id
_entity.type
_entity.pdbx_description
1 polymer ?
#
loop_
_entity_poly.entity_id
_entity_poly.type
_entity_poly.pdbx_seq_one_letter_code
_entity_poly.pdbx_strand_id
1 'polypeptide(L)' 'MAKTKQMRQDSTAVCLQFLRLSGGKARLSQISFTKDTVQKLLNQELVKVKKTEVGYYLELKEVEICN' A
#
# COMPACT_ATOMS: atom_id res chain seq x y z
N MET A 1 28.67 -19.28 -4.11
CA MET A 1 27.68 -18.68 -5.03
C MET A 1 26.58 -18.07 -4.17
N ALA A 2 26.42 -16.75 -4.23
CA ALA A 2 25.56 -15.99 -3.34
C ALA A 2 24.11 -16.47 -3.46
N LYS A 3 23.52 -16.82 -2.33
CA LYS A 3 22.12 -17.17 -2.19
C LYS A 3 21.33 -15.89 -2.42
N THR A 4 20.94 -15.62 -3.66
CA THR A 4 19.99 -14.57 -4.01
C THR A 4 18.69 -14.97 -3.33
N LYS A 5 18.50 -14.52 -2.08
CA LYS A 5 17.18 -14.42 -1.48
C LYS A 5 16.41 -13.63 -2.52
N GLN A 6 15.57 -14.33 -3.28
CA GLN A 6 14.53 -13.74 -4.09
C GLN A 6 13.79 -12.88 -3.07
N MET A 7 14.17 -11.61 -3.04
CA MET A 7 13.54 -10.60 -2.23
C MET A 7 12.19 -10.52 -2.91
N ARG A 8 11.27 -11.37 -2.45
CA ARG A 8 9.84 -11.08 -2.56
C ARG A 8 9.78 -9.74 -1.85
N GLN A 9 10.01 -8.65 -2.59
CA GLN A 9 9.67 -7.34 -2.10
C GLN A 9 8.20 -7.51 -1.77
N ASP A 10 7.95 -7.63 -0.48
CA ASP A 10 6.63 -7.79 0.07
C ASP A 10 5.77 -6.80 -0.67
N SER A 11 4.83 -7.29 -1.49
CA SER A 11 4.10 -6.44 -2.42
C SER A 11 3.38 -5.31 -1.66
N THR A 12 3.15 -5.53 -0.37
CA THR A 12 2.70 -4.57 0.64
C THR A 12 3.71 -3.44 0.86
N ALA A 13 5.00 -3.70 1.03
CA ALA A 13 6.04 -2.69 1.19
C ALA A 13 6.17 -1.79 -0.05
N VAL A 14 6.09 -2.38 -1.26
CA VAL A 14 6.08 -1.61 -2.51
C VAL A 14 4.84 -0.72 -2.60
N CYS A 15 3.68 -1.24 -2.20
CA CYS A 15 2.42 -0.51 -2.17
C CYS A 15 2.47 0.67 -1.18
N LEU A 16 3.03 0.46 0.01
CA LEU A 16 3.22 1.53 1.00
C LEU A 16 4.19 2.59 0.50
N GLN A 17 5.32 2.19 -0.08
CA GLN A 17 6.30 3.12 -0.61
C GLN A 17 5.73 3.94 -1.78
N PHE A 18 4.98 3.30 -2.69
CA PHE A 18 4.28 3.98 -3.77
C PHE A 18 3.29 5.03 -3.25
N LEU A 19 2.50 4.68 -2.22
CA LEU A 19 1.57 5.63 -1.61
C LEU A 19 2.33 6.80 -0.95
N ARG A 20 3.45 6.56 -0.27
CA ARG A 20 4.29 7.63 0.31
C ARG A 20 4.80 8.57 -0.76
N LEU A 21 5.30 8.04 -1.88
CA LEU A 21 5.77 8.82 -3.02
C LEU A 21 4.63 9.61 -3.71
N SER A 22 3.41 9.08 -3.67
CA SER A 22 2.21 9.72 -4.23
C SER A 22 1.53 10.73 -3.28
N GLY A 23 2.18 11.10 -2.17
CA GLY A 23 1.63 12.04 -1.19
C GLY A 23 0.58 11.43 -0.25
N GLY A 24 0.71 10.14 0.05
CA GLY A 24 -0.12 9.43 1.03
C GLY A 24 -1.36 8.76 0.46
N LYS A 25 -1.69 8.91 -0.82
CA LYS A 25 -2.91 8.36 -1.42
C LYS A 25 -2.76 8.01 -2.90
N ALA A 26 -3.51 7.02 -3.36
CA ALA A 26 -3.60 6.65 -4.78
C ALA A 26 -4.99 6.10 -5.12
N ARG A 27 -5.43 6.22 -6.38
CA ARG A 27 -6.68 5.60 -6.83
C ARG A 27 -6.53 4.09 -6.91
N LEU A 28 -7.50 3.34 -6.41
CA LEU A 28 -7.54 1.88 -6.54
C LEU A 28 -7.55 1.42 -8.01
N SER A 29 -8.10 2.23 -8.92
CA SER A 29 -8.07 1.95 -10.35
C SER A 29 -6.71 2.21 -11.00
N GLN A 30 -5.81 2.96 -10.35
CA GLN A 30 -4.48 3.32 -10.88
C GLN A 30 -3.36 2.47 -10.28
N ILE A 31 -3.65 1.69 -9.24
CA ILE A 31 -2.65 0.82 -8.63
C ILE A 31 -2.69 -0.57 -9.28
N SER A 32 -1.51 -1.10 -9.61
CA SER A 32 -1.36 -2.44 -10.18
C SER A 32 -1.18 -3.53 -9.10
N PHE A 33 -1.57 -3.25 -7.86
CA PHE A 33 -1.43 -4.20 -6.76
C PHE A 33 -2.56 -5.22 -6.76
N THR A 34 -2.23 -6.45 -6.39
CA THR A 34 -3.22 -7.52 -6.25
C THR A 34 -4.17 -7.23 -5.07
N LYS A 35 -5.40 -7.73 -5.18
CA LYS A 35 -6.39 -7.62 -4.10
C LYS A 35 -5.88 -8.18 -2.77
N ASP A 36 -5.16 -9.31 -2.79
CA ASP A 36 -4.55 -9.93 -1.60
C ASP A 36 -3.60 -8.97 -0.87
N THR A 37 -2.78 -8.24 -1.62
CA THR A 37 -1.84 -7.24 -1.07
C THR A 37 -2.59 -6.10 -0.40
N VAL A 38 -3.58 -5.54 -1.09
CA VAL A 38 -4.40 -4.44 -0.55
C VAL A 38 -5.17 -4.89 0.69
N GLN A 39 -5.72 -6.10 0.66
CA GLN A 39 -6.47 -6.67 1.78
C GLN A 39 -5.59 -6.95 3.00
N LYS A 40 -4.34 -7.41 2.80
CA LYS A 40 -3.35 -7.52 3.88
C LYS A 40 -3.06 -6.15 4.52
N LEU A 41 -2.84 -5.12 3.71
CA LEU A 41 -2.59 -3.77 4.21
C LEU A 41 -3.79 -3.20 4.98
N LEU A 42 -5.01 -3.49 4.52
CA LEU A 42 -6.24 -3.11 5.22
C LEU A 42 -6.38 -3.85 6.55
N ASN A 43 -6.12 -5.16 6.56
CA ASN A 43 -6.15 -5.97 7.78
C ASN A 43 -5.08 -5.55 8.81
N GLN A 44 -3.92 -5.08 8.34
CA GLN A 44 -2.88 -4.51 9.19
C GLN A 44 -3.14 -3.03 9.56
N GLU A 45 -4.28 -2.47 9.11
CA GLU A 45 -4.66 -1.07 9.31
C GLU A 45 -3.61 -0.04 8.83
N LEU A 46 -2.73 -0.43 7.89
CA LEU A 46 -1.69 0.45 7.34
C LEU A 46 -2.24 1.37 6.25
N VAL A 47 -3.36 0.97 5.64
CA VAL A 47 -4.07 1.74 4.62
C VAL A 47 -5.55 1.72 4.92
N LYS A 48 -6.28 2.69 4.35
CA LYS A 48 -7.73 2.75 4.36
C LYS A 48 -8.24 2.98 2.94
N VAL A 49 -9.37 2.38 2.61
CA VAL A 49 -10.08 2.70 1.37
C VAL A 49 -11.06 3.83 1.65
N LYS A 50 -10.89 4.96 0.95
CA LYS A 50 -11.81 6.08 0.98
C LYS A 50 -12.57 6.14 -0.33
N LYS A 51 -13.90 6.09 -0.25
CA LYS A 51 -14.78 6.39 -1.38
C LYS A 51 -14.93 7.91 -1.49
N THR A 52 -14.78 8.42 -2.69
CA THR A 52 -14.98 9.83 -3.06
C THR A 52 -15.94 9.89 -4.25
N GLU A 53 -16.38 11.09 -4.62
CA GLU A 53 -17.28 11.31 -5.77
C GLU A 53 -16.68 10.82 -7.09
N VAL A 54 -15.34 10.82 -7.19
CA VAL A 54 -14.60 10.39 -8.38
C VAL A 54 -14.07 8.96 -8.31
N GLY A 55 -14.48 8.18 -7.29
CA GLY A 55 -14.16 6.76 -7.14
C GLY A 55 -13.47 6.38 -5.83
N TYR A 56 -12.81 5.23 -5.84
CA TYR A 56 -12.17 4.64 -4.66
C TYR A 56 -10.66 4.96 -4.61
N TYR A 57 -10.22 5.43 -3.45
CA TYR A 57 -8.83 5.76 -3.17
C TYR A 57 -8.33 4.90 -2.04
N LEU A 58 -7.09 4.44 -2.17
CA LEU A 58 -6.31 3.86 -1.11
C LEU A 58 -5.47 4.97 -0.48
N GLU A 59 -5.66 5.24 0.80
CA GLU A 59 -4.89 6.22 1.55
C GLU A 59 -4.05 5.47 2.59
N LEU A 60 -2.80 5.89 2.80
CA LEU A 60 -2.02 5.47 3.95
C LEU A 60 -2.73 5.95 5.22
N LYS A 61 -2.91 5.03 6.18
CA LYS A 61 -3.13 5.44 7.55
C LYS A 61 -1.77 5.92 8.02
N GLU A 62 -1.67 7.15 8.51
CA GLU A 62 -0.46 7.59 9.19
C GLU A 62 -0.22 6.59 10.32
N VAL A 63 0.76 5.70 10.12
CA VAL A 63 1.32 4.93 11.22
C VAL A 63 2.08 5.98 11.99
N GLU A 64 1.42 6.50 13.02
CA GLU A 64 2.01 7.35 14.03
C GLU A 64 3.29 6.65 14.46
N ILE A 65 4.43 7.11 13.92
CA ILE A 65 5.73 6.66 14.37
C ILE A 65 5.81 7.32 15.74
N CYS A 66 5.41 6.60 16.79
CA CYS A 66 5.60 7.06 18.16
C CYS A 66 7.07 7.48 18.27
N ASN A 67 7.29 8.76 18.50
CA ASN A 67 8.57 9.33 18.85
C ASN A 67 8.52 9.76 20.31
#